data_AF-A0AAV5DQF0-F1
#
_entry.id   AF-A0AAV5DQF0-F1
#
_cell.length_a   1.000
_cell.length_b   1.000
_cell.length_c   1.000
_cell.angle_alpha   90.00
_cell.angle_beta   90.00
_cell.angle_gamma   90.00
#
_symmetry.space_group_name_H-M   'P 1'
#
loop_
_entity.id
_entity.type
_entity.pdbx_description
1 polymer ?
#
loop_
_entity_poly.entity_id
_entity_poly.type
_entity_poly.pdbx_seq_one_letter_code
_entity_poly.pdbx_strand_id
1 'polypeptide(L)'
;MAASASATAGELLRIEPLELRFPFELKKQISCSMQLSNLSDDYIAFKVKTTSPKKYSVRPNTGVVSPRSTCDVLVTMQAQREAPPDMQCKDKFLVQSVVAPAGATVKDITGDMFTKESGNKMEEVKLRVTYVSPPQPPSPVPEESEEGSPSRVSESETGDGSAGGFTKALRERMEPQEKSSEAGALISKLTEEKNSAIQQNHRLRQELDLVRREISKRRGGGFSFIVVIIVALIGILLGYLMKS
;
A
#
# COMPACT_ATOMS: atom_id res chain seq x y z
N MET A 1 -13.71 10.19 18.43
CA MET A 1 -12.62 9.63 17.61
C MET A 1 -12.71 10.29 16.25
N ALA A 2 -11.74 11.11 15.85
CA ALA A 2 -11.84 11.85 14.58
C ALA A 2 -11.44 10.94 13.42
N ALA A 3 -12.38 10.61 12.54
CA ALA A 3 -12.03 10.11 11.21
C ALA A 3 -11.28 11.22 10.50
N SER A 4 -10.01 11.00 10.15
CA SER A 4 -9.25 11.96 9.36
C SER A 4 -9.85 12.01 7.96
N ALA A 5 -10.68 13.03 7.70
CA ALA A 5 -11.22 13.27 6.37
C ALA A 5 -10.04 13.36 5.39
N SER A 6 -9.98 12.39 4.48
CA SER A 6 -9.02 12.37 3.39
C SER A 6 -9.28 13.60 2.52
N ALA A 7 -8.37 14.57 2.60
CA ALA A 7 -8.49 15.78 1.80
C ALA A 7 -8.47 15.40 0.31
N THR A 8 -9.42 15.94 -0.45
CA THR A 8 -9.55 15.75 -1.90
C THR A 8 -9.60 17.08 -2.63
N ALA A 9 -9.01 17.14 -3.82
CA ALA A 9 -9.03 18.32 -4.67
C ALA A 9 -9.04 17.90 -6.15
N GLY A 10 -9.41 18.86 -6.99
CA GLY A 10 -9.54 18.72 -8.45
C GLY A 10 -10.97 18.96 -8.93
N GLU A 11 -11.13 19.81 -9.94
CA GLU A 11 -12.39 20.09 -10.64
C GLU A 11 -12.66 19.04 -11.74
N LEU A 12 -11.63 18.61 -12.47
CA LEU A 12 -11.73 17.60 -13.54
C LEU A 12 -11.58 16.17 -13.00
N LEU A 13 -10.63 15.96 -12.10
CA LEU A 13 -10.40 14.67 -11.42
C LEU A 13 -10.34 14.89 -9.91
N ARG A 14 -11.28 14.30 -9.17
CA ARG A 14 -11.20 14.24 -7.71
C ARG A 14 -10.05 13.30 -7.33
N ILE A 15 -9.01 13.84 -6.69
CA ILE A 15 -7.82 13.07 -6.28
C ILE A 15 -7.87 12.74 -4.79
N GLU A 16 -7.68 11.47 -4.44
CA GLU A 16 -7.67 11.00 -3.06
C GLU A 16 -6.59 9.91 -2.83
N PRO A 17 -5.72 10.02 -1.80
CA PRO A 17 -5.49 11.16 -0.91
C PRO A 17 -4.55 12.20 -1.54
N LEU A 18 -4.63 13.46 -1.10
CA LEU A 18 -3.67 14.51 -1.47
C LEU A 18 -2.30 14.44 -0.75
N GLU A 19 -2.16 13.53 0.22
CA GLU A 19 -0.94 13.30 0.99
C GLU A 19 -0.52 11.83 0.84
N LEU A 20 0.58 11.59 0.13
CA LEU A 20 1.11 10.24 -0.09
C LEU A 20 2.01 9.85 1.08
N ARG A 21 1.53 8.92 1.92
CA ARG A 21 2.25 8.43 3.10
C ARG A 21 3.03 7.17 2.76
N PHE A 22 4.35 7.24 2.92
CA PHE A 22 5.25 6.10 2.74
C PHE A 22 5.72 5.61 4.12
N PRO A 23 5.37 4.39 4.56
CA PRO A 23 5.99 3.77 5.72
C PRO A 23 7.49 3.56 5.41
N PHE A 24 8.36 4.39 6.00
CA PHE A 24 9.75 4.46 5.58
C PHE A 24 10.55 3.29 6.15
N GLU A 25 11.11 2.48 5.25
CA GLU A 25 11.97 1.34 5.57
C GLU A 25 13.24 1.37 4.71
N LEU A 26 14.40 1.26 5.35
CA LEU A 26 15.68 1.18 4.64
C LEU A 26 15.78 -0.09 3.81
N LYS A 27 16.44 0.01 2.65
CA LYS A 27 16.74 -1.09 1.73
C LYS A 27 15.50 -1.82 1.16
N LYS A 28 14.28 -1.30 1.35
CA LYS A 28 13.03 -1.83 0.81
C LYS A 28 12.36 -0.86 -0.17
N GLN A 29 11.74 -1.41 -1.22
CA GLN A 29 10.76 -0.64 -2.01
C GLN A 29 9.45 -0.53 -1.23
N ILE A 30 8.85 0.66 -1.24
CA ILE A 30 7.62 0.96 -0.52
C ILE A 30 6.64 1.58 -1.51
N SER A 31 5.38 1.13 -1.51
CA SER A 31 4.36 1.66 -2.42
C SER A 31 3.14 2.18 -1.67
N CYS A 32 2.50 3.20 -2.23
CA CYS A 32 1.15 3.65 -1.90
C CYS A 32 0.39 3.91 -3.21
N SER A 33 -0.93 4.09 -3.13
CA SER A 33 -1.76 4.51 -4.25
C SER A 33 -2.37 5.89 -4.02
N MET A 34 -2.72 6.55 -5.12
CA MET A 34 -3.74 7.58 -5.15
C MET A 34 -4.81 7.20 -6.17
N GLN A 35 -6.03 7.64 -5.94
CA GLN A 35 -7.17 7.39 -6.78
C GLN A 35 -7.56 8.67 -7.52
N LEU A 36 -7.78 8.56 -8.83
CA LEU A 36 -8.23 9.63 -9.71
C LEU A 36 -9.67 9.32 -10.15
N SER A 37 -10.65 10.01 -9.58
CA SER A 37 -12.07 9.82 -9.91
C SER A 37 -12.55 10.91 -10.87
N ASN A 38 -12.99 10.50 -12.06
CA ASN A 38 -13.67 11.37 -13.00
C ASN A 38 -15.17 11.43 -12.64
N LEU A 39 -15.66 12.62 -12.31
CA LEU A 39 -17.06 12.86 -11.96
C LEU A 39 -17.87 13.47 -13.11
N SER A 40 -17.26 13.80 -14.25
CA SER A 40 -17.96 14.33 -15.43
C SER A 40 -18.35 13.23 -16.42
N ASP A 41 -19.05 13.64 -17.48
CA ASP A 41 -19.43 12.79 -18.61
C ASP A 41 -18.39 12.85 -19.77
N ASP A 42 -17.28 13.56 -19.57
CA ASP A 42 -16.18 13.69 -20.55
C ASP A 42 -15.06 12.67 -20.29
N TYR A 43 -14.21 12.45 -21.29
CA TYR A 43 -12.94 11.73 -21.11
C TYR A 43 -11.90 12.72 -20.57
N ILE A 44 -11.16 12.35 -19.52
CA ILE A 44 -10.12 13.22 -18.93
C ILE A 44 -8.74 12.57 -19.07
N ALA A 45 -7.84 13.20 -19.83
CA ALA A 45 -6.45 12.79 -19.89
C ALA A 45 -5.69 13.34 -18.68
N PHE A 46 -4.76 12.54 -18.12
CA PHE A 46 -3.92 12.95 -17.00
C PHE A 46 -2.45 12.61 -17.20
N LYS A 47 -1.59 13.35 -16.51
CA LYS A 47 -0.14 13.14 -16.47
C LYS A 47 0.41 13.42 -15.06
N VAL A 48 1.16 12.47 -14.53
CA VAL A 48 1.76 12.54 -13.19
C VAL A 48 3.24 12.91 -13.30
N LYS A 49 3.62 14.02 -12.70
CA LYS A 49 4.99 14.52 -12.57
C LYS A 49 5.44 14.46 -11.10
N THR A 50 6.76 14.44 -10.88
CA THR A 50 7.35 14.45 -9.53
C THR A 50 8.63 15.29 -9.51
N THR A 51 8.96 15.87 -8.35
CA THR A 51 10.23 16.57 -8.13
C THR A 51 11.44 15.62 -8.11
N SER A 52 11.22 14.32 -7.88
CA SER A 52 12.30 13.35 -7.63
C SER A 52 12.18 12.07 -8.49
N PRO A 53 12.23 12.17 -9.83
CA PRO A 53 11.90 11.06 -10.74
C PRO A 53 12.84 9.85 -10.65
N LYS A 54 14.08 10.02 -10.17
CA LYS A 54 15.01 8.89 -9.93
C LYS A 54 14.59 8.02 -8.73
N LYS A 55 13.77 8.57 -7.83
CA LYS A 55 13.39 7.96 -6.55
C LYS A 55 12.03 7.25 -6.59
N TYR A 56 11.16 7.61 -7.53
CA TYR A 56 9.80 7.08 -7.62
C TYR A 56 9.52 6.48 -9.00
N SER A 57 8.84 5.34 -9.02
CA SER A 57 8.13 4.83 -10.20
C SER A 57 6.64 5.08 -10.02
N VAL A 58 5.96 5.53 -11.07
CA VAL A 58 4.52 5.81 -11.07
C VAL A 58 3.86 4.98 -12.17
N ARG A 59 2.76 4.31 -11.86
CA ARG A 59 2.04 3.43 -12.80
C ARG A 59 0.52 3.51 -12.60
N PRO A 60 -0.26 3.90 -13.62
CA PRO A 60 0.16 4.63 -14.82
C PRO A 60 0.71 6.03 -14.48
N ASN A 61 1.69 6.53 -15.24
CA ASN A 61 2.15 7.92 -15.11
C ASN A 61 1.45 8.90 -16.07
N THR A 62 0.74 8.37 -17.06
CA THR A 62 -0.02 9.09 -18.09
C THR A 62 -1.17 8.17 -18.49
N GLY A 63 -2.37 8.70 -18.69
CA GLY A 63 -3.53 7.89 -19.07
C GLY A 63 -4.79 8.72 -19.33
N VAL A 64 -5.90 8.03 -19.61
CA VAL A 64 -7.22 8.63 -19.73
C VAL A 64 -8.14 7.98 -18.70
N VAL A 65 -8.90 8.77 -17.96
CA VAL A 65 -9.99 8.31 -17.11
C VAL A 65 -11.30 8.51 -17.87
N SER A 66 -12.02 7.43 -18.11
CA SER A 66 -13.31 7.45 -18.79
C SER A 66 -14.37 8.24 -18.00
N PRO A 67 -15.46 8.68 -18.65
CA PRO A 67 -16.63 9.26 -17.99
C PRO A 67 -17.08 8.45 -16.76
N ARG A 68 -17.44 9.14 -15.67
CA ARG A 68 -17.94 8.56 -14.41
C ARG A 68 -17.10 7.40 -13.82
N SER A 69 -15.83 7.30 -14.21
CA SER A 69 -14.94 6.18 -13.90
C SER A 69 -13.79 6.60 -13.00
N THR A 70 -13.03 5.63 -12.50
CA THR A 70 -11.95 5.85 -11.53
C THR A 70 -10.69 5.09 -11.94
N CYS A 71 -9.52 5.68 -11.69
CA CYS A 71 -8.22 5.10 -12.00
C CYS A 71 -7.29 5.15 -10.78
N ASP A 72 -6.78 3.98 -10.36
CA ASP A 72 -5.77 3.90 -9.30
C ASP A 72 -4.36 4.07 -9.89
N VAL A 73 -3.61 5.02 -9.34
CA VAL A 73 -2.21 5.29 -9.66
C VAL A 73 -1.33 4.78 -8.53
N LEU A 74 -0.55 3.74 -8.80
CA LEU A 74 0.45 3.19 -7.90
C LEU A 74 1.74 4.01 -7.94
N VAL A 75 2.22 4.44 -6.78
CA VAL A 75 3.50 5.14 -6.62
C VAL A 75 4.43 4.29 -5.76
N THR A 76 5.52 3.82 -6.36
CA THR A 76 6.55 3.01 -5.69
C THR A 76 7.82 3.83 -5.48
N MET A 77 8.20 4.06 -4.23
CA MET A 77 9.50 4.59 -3.84
C MET A 77 10.57 3.49 -3.94
N GLN A 78 11.70 3.83 -4.56
CA GLN A 78 12.87 2.96 -4.65
C GLN A 78 13.53 2.76 -3.29
N ALA A 79 14.22 1.63 -3.11
CA ALA A 79 14.92 1.31 -1.87
C ALA A 79 15.98 2.36 -1.51
N GLN A 80 15.77 3.08 -0.40
CA GLN A 80 16.72 4.05 0.12
C GLN A 80 17.83 3.36 0.92
N ARG A 81 19.09 3.77 0.73
CA ARG A 81 20.24 3.20 1.45
C ARG A 81 20.43 3.78 2.84
N GLU A 82 20.12 5.08 2.98
CA GLU A 82 20.32 5.90 4.17
C GLU A 82 19.00 6.56 4.56
N ALA A 83 18.85 6.87 5.84
CA ALA A 83 17.69 7.60 6.35
C ALA A 83 17.92 9.11 6.16
N PRO A 84 16.96 9.86 5.61
CA PRO A 84 17.08 11.30 5.53
C PRO A 84 17.02 11.93 6.93
N PRO A 85 17.72 13.05 7.17
CA PRO A 85 17.65 13.79 8.43
C PRO A 85 16.20 14.07 8.85
N ASP A 86 15.93 13.92 10.13
CA ASP A 86 14.63 14.14 10.78
C ASP A 86 13.44 13.36 10.18
N MET A 87 13.70 12.31 9.37
CA MET A 87 12.69 11.59 8.60
C MET A 87 11.77 12.53 7.79
N GLN A 88 12.31 13.63 7.27
CA GLN A 88 11.53 14.58 6.46
C GLN A 88 11.55 14.19 4.98
N CYS A 89 10.40 14.31 4.33
CA CYS A 89 10.27 14.25 2.88
C CYS A 89 9.84 15.62 2.33
N LYS A 90 10.61 16.16 1.37
CA LYS A 90 10.29 17.43 0.68
C LYS A 90 9.75 17.21 -0.74
N ASP A 91 9.60 15.95 -1.13
CA ASP A 91 9.16 15.55 -2.47
C ASP A 91 7.69 15.88 -2.69
N LYS A 92 7.36 16.22 -3.95
CA LYS A 92 6.00 16.55 -4.37
C LYS A 92 5.66 15.79 -5.64
N PHE A 93 4.38 15.46 -5.76
CA PHE A 93 3.77 15.02 -7.00
C PHE A 93 2.86 16.11 -7.55
N LEU A 94 2.70 16.11 -8.86
CA LEU A 94 1.82 17.01 -9.59
C LEU A 94 1.01 16.16 -10.56
N VAL A 95 -0.30 16.12 -10.38
CA VAL A 95 -1.21 15.54 -11.37
C VAL A 95 -1.73 16.68 -12.22
N GLN A 96 -1.40 16.65 -13.50
CA GLN A 96 -1.96 17.52 -14.51
C GLN A 96 -3.13 16.79 -15.16
N SER A 97 -4.25 17.48 -15.41
CA SER A 97 -5.42 16.91 -16.08
C SER A 97 -6.03 17.87 -17.08
N VAL A 98 -6.65 17.33 -18.13
CA VAL A 98 -7.24 18.08 -19.24
C VAL A 98 -8.36 17.27 -19.88
N VAL A 99 -9.42 17.94 -20.34
CA VAL A 99 -10.49 17.30 -21.12
C VAL A 99 -9.91 16.77 -22.43
N ALA A 100 -10.24 15.52 -22.75
CA ALA A 100 -9.77 14.80 -23.92
C ALA A 100 -10.93 14.50 -24.89
N PRO A 101 -10.65 14.26 -26.19
CA PRO A 101 -11.68 13.87 -27.16
C PRO A 101 -12.45 12.62 -26.71
N ALA A 102 -13.72 12.53 -27.11
CA ALA A 102 -14.55 11.36 -26.82
C ALA A 102 -13.91 10.07 -27.36
N GLY A 103 -13.79 9.05 -26.51
CA GLY A 103 -13.15 7.78 -26.86
C GLY A 103 -11.62 7.81 -26.91
N ALA A 104 -10.97 8.92 -26.50
CA ALA A 104 -9.51 9.02 -26.48
C ALA A 104 -8.83 7.90 -25.67
N THR A 105 -7.73 7.39 -26.20
CA THR A 105 -6.87 6.38 -25.59
C THR A 105 -5.54 6.97 -25.17
N VAL A 106 -4.70 6.18 -24.48
CA VAL A 106 -3.35 6.60 -24.09
C VAL A 106 -2.46 6.98 -25.28
N LYS A 107 -2.75 6.50 -26.50
CA LYS A 107 -2.00 6.83 -27.72
C LYS A 107 -2.31 8.22 -28.27
N ASP A 108 -3.49 8.74 -27.96
CA ASP A 108 -4.00 10.02 -28.47
C ASP A 108 -3.55 11.21 -27.60
N ILE A 109 -2.91 10.91 -26.47
CA ILE A 109 -2.37 11.90 -25.53
C ILE A 109 -1.07 12.49 -26.11
N THR A 110 -1.13 13.72 -26.60
CA THR A 110 0.07 14.47 -27.03
C THR A 110 0.67 15.28 -25.87
N GLY A 111 1.93 15.72 -26.03
CA GLY A 111 2.59 16.58 -25.04
C GLY A 111 1.90 17.94 -24.89
N ASP A 112 1.38 18.46 -25.99
CA ASP A 112 0.84 19.81 -26.14
C ASP A 112 -0.51 19.99 -25.44
N MET A 113 -1.26 18.90 -25.22
CA MET A 113 -2.47 18.91 -24.38
C MET A 113 -2.19 19.36 -22.94
N PHE A 114 -0.94 19.27 -22.47
CA PHE A 114 -0.50 19.71 -21.14
C PHE A 114 0.42 20.94 -21.18
N THR A 115 0.36 21.75 -22.25
CA THR A 115 0.98 23.08 -22.28
C THR A 115 -0.07 24.17 -22.12
N LYS A 116 0.26 25.22 -21.36
CA LYS A 116 -0.67 26.32 -21.02
C LYS A 116 -1.03 27.21 -22.21
N GLU A 117 -0.23 27.14 -23.27
CA GLU A 117 -0.45 27.87 -24.54
C GLU A 117 -1.47 27.20 -25.47
N SER A 118 -1.85 25.94 -25.21
CA SER A 118 -2.77 25.17 -26.05
C SER A 118 -4.24 25.62 -25.99
N GLY A 119 -4.57 26.62 -25.16
CA GLY A 119 -5.94 27.13 -24.96
C GLY A 119 -6.86 26.19 -24.16
N ASN A 120 -6.43 24.96 -23.87
CA ASN A 120 -7.22 23.98 -23.13
C ASN A 120 -7.37 24.35 -21.65
N LYS A 121 -8.53 24.04 -21.04
CA LYS A 121 -8.70 24.12 -19.58
C LYS A 121 -7.90 22.99 -18.92
N MET A 122 -6.66 23.29 -18.60
CA MET A 122 -5.71 22.40 -17.94
C MET A 122 -5.71 22.68 -16.43
N GLU A 123 -5.87 21.63 -15.63
CA GLU A 123 -5.83 21.67 -14.17
C GLU A 123 -4.54 21.04 -13.61
N GLU A 124 -4.05 21.57 -12.49
CA GLU A 124 -2.85 21.11 -11.79
C GLU A 124 -3.08 20.91 -10.28
N VAL A 125 -3.11 19.65 -9.83
CA VAL A 125 -3.24 19.29 -8.40
C VAL A 125 -1.88 18.87 -7.83
N LYS A 126 -1.46 19.51 -6.73
CA LYS A 126 -0.17 19.25 -6.05
C LYS A 126 -0.38 18.36 -4.83
N LEU A 127 0.34 17.23 -4.78
CA LEU A 127 0.34 16.31 -3.64
C LEU A 127 1.68 16.38 -2.89
N ARG A 128 1.63 16.22 -1.57
CA ARG A 128 2.80 16.11 -0.69
C ARG A 128 3.15 14.65 -0.45
N VAL A 129 4.45 14.36 -0.34
CA VAL A 129 4.95 13.09 0.20
C VAL A 129 5.30 13.27 1.67
N THR A 130 4.87 12.34 2.53
CA THR A 130 5.24 12.29 3.95
C THR A 130 5.78 10.90 4.29
N TYR A 131 6.83 10.83 5.10
CA TYR A 131 7.26 9.56 5.69
C TYR A 131 6.52 9.32 6.99
N VAL A 132 6.11 8.07 7.20
CA VAL A 132 5.51 7.60 8.45
C VAL A 132 6.29 6.40 8.97
N SER A 133 6.18 6.11 10.27
CA SER A 133 6.70 4.87 10.83
C SER A 133 5.98 3.67 10.19
N PRO A 134 6.69 2.55 9.92
CA PRO A 134 6.04 1.31 9.52
C PRO A 134 5.01 0.85 10.56
N PRO A 135 3.89 0.21 10.15
CA PRO A 135 2.93 -0.36 11.08
C PRO A 135 3.64 -1.38 11.99
N GLN A 136 3.55 -1.18 13.30
CA GLN A 136 4.04 -2.18 14.25
C GLN A 136 3.15 -3.42 14.19
N PRO A 137 3.71 -4.64 14.26
CA PRO A 137 2.90 -5.84 14.46
C PRO A 137 2.16 -5.72 15.80
N PRO A 138 0.94 -6.28 15.93
CA PRO A 138 0.24 -6.30 17.20
C PRO A 138 1.11 -7.03 18.24
N SER A 139 1.33 -6.39 19.38
CA SER A 139 2.09 -6.96 20.49
C SER A 139 1.54 -8.33 20.87
N PRO A 140 2.38 -9.36 21.08
CA PRO A 140 1.90 -10.63 21.63
C PRO A 140 1.20 -10.36 22.97
N VAL A 141 -0.07 -10.76 23.06
CA VAL A 141 -0.78 -10.78 24.34
C VAL A 141 -0.10 -11.85 25.19
N PRO A 142 0.24 -11.60 26.46
CA PRO A 142 0.70 -12.66 27.35
C PRO A 142 -0.38 -13.74 27.43
N GLU A 143 -0.07 -14.98 27.05
CA GLU A 143 -0.91 -16.12 27.40
C GLU A 143 -0.84 -16.31 28.92
N GLU A 144 -1.89 -15.88 29.62
CA GLU A 144 -2.13 -16.31 30.99
C GLU A 144 -2.37 -17.82 30.96
N SER A 145 -1.47 -18.56 31.59
CA SER A 145 -1.49 -20.03 31.56
C SER A 145 -2.59 -20.55 32.48
N GLU A 146 -3.78 -20.75 31.93
CA GLU A 146 -4.89 -21.50 32.51
C GLU A 146 -4.54 -23.00 32.66
N GLU A 147 -3.60 -23.32 33.56
CA GLU A 147 -3.29 -24.70 33.93
C GLU A 147 -3.85 -25.01 35.34
N GLY A 148 -5.08 -25.51 35.37
CA GLY A 148 -5.71 -25.95 36.60
C GLY A 148 -5.15 -27.29 37.10
N SER A 149 -4.67 -27.29 38.36
CA SER A 149 -4.99 -28.24 39.46
C SER A 149 -5.10 -29.76 39.14
N PRO A 150 -4.57 -30.70 39.99
CA PRO A 150 -5.15 -30.85 41.35
C PRO A 150 -4.38 -31.57 42.50
N SER A 151 -4.69 -31.14 43.74
CA SER A 151 -5.03 -31.95 44.95
C SER A 151 -4.02 -32.72 45.86
N ARG A 152 -4.27 -32.58 47.18
CA ARG A 152 -3.88 -33.39 48.39
C ARG A 152 -2.39 -33.37 48.81
N VAL A 153 -2.03 -33.39 50.11
CA VAL A 153 -2.60 -34.07 51.32
C VAL A 153 -2.65 -33.16 52.58
N SER A 154 -3.45 -33.56 53.58
CA SER A 154 -3.63 -33.07 54.97
C SER A 154 -2.31 -32.92 55.80
N GLU A 155 -2.25 -32.45 57.06
CA GLU A 155 -3.22 -32.25 58.16
C GLU A 155 -2.59 -31.42 59.31
N SER A 156 -3.37 -30.67 60.11
CA SER A 156 -3.26 -30.50 61.59
C SER A 156 -4.02 -29.26 62.11
N GLU A 157 -4.44 -29.32 63.38
CA GLU A 157 -5.53 -28.52 63.96
C GLU A 157 -5.08 -27.37 64.89
N THR A 158 -5.99 -26.42 65.15
CA THR A 158 -6.36 -25.83 66.47
C THR A 158 -6.57 -24.30 66.41
N GLY A 159 -7.74 -23.80 66.82
CA GLY A 159 -7.96 -22.36 67.07
C GLY A 159 -9.42 -21.91 67.00
N ASP A 160 -10.10 -21.79 68.15
CA ASP A 160 -11.47 -21.30 68.33
C ASP A 160 -11.56 -19.74 68.32
N GLY A 161 -12.73 -19.16 68.00
CA GLY A 161 -12.96 -17.70 68.03
C GLY A 161 -14.22 -17.21 67.29
N SER A 162 -15.11 -16.48 68.00
CA SER A 162 -16.50 -16.17 67.58
C SER A 162 -16.74 -14.73 67.04
N ALA A 163 -17.96 -14.51 66.51
CA ALA A 163 -18.63 -13.25 66.09
C ALA A 163 -18.13 -12.57 64.80
N GLY A 164 -18.97 -11.90 63.98
CA GLY A 164 -20.43 -11.66 63.98
C GLY A 164 -20.86 -10.96 62.66
N GLY A 165 -22.15 -10.90 62.31
CA GLY A 165 -22.59 -10.53 60.94
C GLY A 165 -23.43 -9.24 60.78
N PHE A 166 -23.39 -8.63 59.57
CA PHE A 166 -24.25 -7.56 58.99
C PHE A 166 -23.74 -7.26 57.55
N THR A 167 -24.47 -6.86 56.49
CA THR A 167 -25.91 -6.80 56.09
C THR A 167 -26.00 -7.23 54.61
N LYS A 168 -26.97 -8.03 54.13
CA LYS A 168 -28.31 -7.67 53.60
C LYS A 168 -28.42 -6.36 52.77
N ALA A 169 -29.04 -6.49 51.58
CA ALA A 169 -29.44 -5.46 50.59
C ALA A 169 -28.27 -4.81 49.81
N LEU A 170 -28.42 -4.42 48.53
CA LEU A 170 -29.62 -4.21 47.71
C LEU A 170 -29.49 -4.84 46.31
N ARG A 171 -30.57 -5.44 45.80
CA ARG A 171 -30.74 -5.80 44.37
C ARG A 171 -31.23 -4.55 43.63
N GLU A 172 -30.43 -3.98 42.72
CA GLU A 172 -30.93 -2.94 41.81
C GLU A 172 -30.40 -3.08 40.37
N ARG A 173 -31.15 -3.87 39.60
CA ARG A 173 -31.59 -3.61 38.21
C ARG A 173 -30.61 -2.93 37.23
N MET A 174 -29.98 -3.72 36.34
CA MET A 174 -29.65 -3.24 34.99
C MET A 174 -29.71 -4.36 33.94
N GLU A 175 -30.80 -4.37 33.16
CA GLU A 175 -30.84 -4.91 31.80
C GLU A 175 -30.22 -3.85 30.86
N PRO A 176 -29.44 -4.20 29.82
CA PRO A 176 -29.86 -5.15 28.79
C PRO A 176 -28.85 -6.26 28.47
N GLN A 177 -29.23 -7.51 28.77
CA GLN A 177 -28.47 -8.75 28.57
C GLN A 177 -28.51 -9.27 27.11
N GLU A 178 -28.55 -8.39 26.10
CA GLU A 178 -28.50 -8.79 24.68
C GLU A 178 -27.24 -8.32 23.95
N LYS A 179 -26.72 -7.12 24.28
CA LYS A 179 -25.58 -6.52 23.56
C LYS A 179 -24.26 -7.26 23.74
N SER A 180 -24.13 -8.09 24.79
CA SER A 180 -22.92 -8.89 25.04
C SER A 180 -22.78 -10.06 24.06
N SER A 181 -23.90 -10.60 23.55
CA SER A 181 -23.88 -11.73 22.61
C SER A 181 -23.46 -11.27 21.22
N GLU A 182 -24.06 -10.17 20.74
CA GLU A 182 -23.77 -9.60 19.42
C GLU A 182 -22.33 -9.09 19.31
N ALA A 183 -21.82 -8.42 20.35
CA ALA A 183 -20.42 -8.00 20.41
C ALA A 183 -19.46 -9.20 20.40
N GLY A 184 -19.77 -10.28 21.13
CA GLY A 184 -18.98 -11.52 21.12
C GLY A 184 -18.94 -12.17 19.73
N ALA A 185 -20.10 -12.32 19.08
CA ALA A 185 -20.19 -12.88 17.74
C ALA A 185 -19.41 -12.06 16.68
N LEU A 186 -19.47 -10.72 16.76
CA LEU A 186 -18.70 -9.83 15.90
C LEU A 186 -17.19 -9.96 16.14
N ILE A 187 -16.74 -10.11 17.39
CA ILE A 187 -15.32 -10.33 17.73
C ILE A 187 -14.84 -11.69 17.23
N SER A 188 -15.63 -12.76 17.39
CA SER A 188 -15.29 -14.09 16.85
C SER A 188 -15.16 -14.06 15.33
N LYS A 189 -16.14 -13.46 14.64
CA LYS A 189 -16.11 -13.33 13.17
C LYS A 189 -14.92 -12.49 12.69
N LEU A 190 -14.63 -11.37 13.33
CA LEU A 190 -13.49 -10.51 12.98
C LEU A 190 -12.14 -11.25 13.21
N THR A 191 -12.07 -12.07 14.26
CA THR A 191 -10.90 -12.93 14.55
C THR A 191 -10.70 -13.99 13.48
N GLU A 192 -11.78 -14.64 13.03
CA GLU A 192 -11.76 -15.62 11.95
C GLU A 192 -11.35 -14.98 10.60
N GLU A 193 -11.96 -13.85 10.22
CA GLU A 193 -11.59 -13.10 9.02
C GLU A 193 -10.13 -12.62 9.07
N LYS A 194 -9.64 -12.16 10.23
CA LYS A 194 -8.22 -11.79 10.42
C LYS A 194 -7.29 -12.99 10.22
N ASN A 195 -7.62 -14.15 10.80
CA ASN A 195 -6.80 -15.35 10.66
C ASN A 195 -6.78 -15.85 9.20
N SER A 196 -7.92 -15.81 8.52
CA SER A 196 -8.04 -16.08 7.07
C SER A 196 -7.19 -15.12 6.23
N ALA A 197 -7.25 -13.81 6.51
CA ALA A 197 -6.47 -12.79 5.80
C ALA A 197 -4.95 -12.92 6.04
N ILE A 198 -4.53 -13.35 7.23
CA ILE A 198 -3.13 -13.71 7.55
C ILE A 198 -2.71 -14.93 6.73
N GLN A 199 -3.52 -15.99 6.70
CA GLN A 199 -3.24 -17.21 5.94
C GLN A 199 -3.13 -16.93 4.42
N GLN A 200 -4.01 -16.10 3.86
CA GLN A 200 -3.91 -15.65 2.47
C GLN A 200 -2.65 -14.80 2.22
N ASN A 201 -2.27 -13.92 3.15
CA ASN A 201 -1.01 -13.16 3.05
C ASN A 201 0.22 -14.08 3.02
N HIS A 202 0.25 -15.13 3.84
CA HIS A 202 1.34 -16.12 3.82
C HIS A 202 1.41 -16.84 2.47
N ARG A 203 0.26 -17.26 1.92
CA ARG A 203 0.19 -17.90 0.59
C ARG A 203 0.66 -16.97 -0.53
N LEU A 204 0.19 -15.72 -0.57
CA LEU A 204 0.61 -14.73 -1.57
C LEU A 204 2.11 -14.44 -1.50
N ARG A 205 2.72 -14.41 -0.30
CA ARG A 205 4.18 -14.28 -0.13
C ARG A 205 4.93 -15.47 -0.72
N GLN A 206 4.45 -16.70 -0.50
CA GLN A 206 5.03 -17.90 -1.12
C GLN A 206 4.93 -17.87 -2.66
N GLU A 207 3.78 -17.48 -3.20
CA GLU A 207 3.58 -17.35 -4.65
C GLU A 207 4.51 -16.27 -5.25
N LEU A 208 4.69 -15.13 -4.57
CA LEU A 208 5.65 -14.09 -4.97
C LEU A 208 7.11 -14.56 -4.96
N ASP A 209 7.53 -15.34 -3.96
CA ASP A 209 8.89 -15.88 -3.90
C ASP A 209 9.15 -16.93 -4.98
N LEU A 210 8.15 -17.74 -5.34
CA LEU A 210 8.21 -18.67 -6.47
C LEU A 210 8.33 -17.91 -7.80
N VAL A 211 7.48 -16.91 -8.05
CA VAL A 211 7.54 -16.06 -9.25
C VAL A 211 8.87 -15.31 -9.35
N ARG A 212 9.37 -14.77 -8.23
CA ARG A 212 10.71 -14.15 -8.17
C ARG A 212 11.81 -15.14 -8.57
N ARG A 213 11.77 -16.37 -8.06
CA ARG A 213 12.76 -17.41 -8.35
C ARG A 213 12.73 -17.85 -9.82
N GLU A 214 11.54 -17.96 -10.40
CA GLU A 214 11.34 -18.25 -11.83
C GLU A 214 11.87 -17.11 -12.72
N ILE A 215 11.60 -15.85 -12.36
CA ILE A 215 12.16 -14.67 -13.06
C ILE A 215 13.69 -14.64 -12.96
N SER A 216 14.26 -14.93 -11.78
CA SER A 216 15.71 -15.05 -11.59
C SER A 216 16.31 -16.16 -12.45
N LYS A 217 15.62 -17.31 -12.59
CA LYS A 217 16.05 -18.43 -13.44
C LYS A 217 16.02 -18.06 -14.93
N ARG A 218 14.99 -17.33 -15.38
CA ARG A 218 14.89 -16.80 -16.75
C ARG A 218 15.89 -15.69 -17.06
N ARG A 219 16.36 -14.94 -16.04
CA ARG A 219 17.42 -13.93 -16.17
C ARG A 219 18.84 -14.50 -16.17
N GLY A 220 19.02 -15.82 -16.07
CA GLY A 220 20.33 -16.48 -16.11
C GLY A 220 21.05 -16.47 -17.47
N GLY A 221 20.44 -15.92 -18.52
CA GLY A 221 21.04 -15.76 -19.85
C GLY A 221 21.85 -14.47 -19.98
N GLY A 222 23.11 -14.49 -19.54
CA GLY A 222 24.12 -13.53 -20.00
C GLY A 222 24.39 -13.68 -21.50
N PHE A 223 25.09 -12.71 -22.10
CA PHE A 223 25.38 -12.66 -23.55
C PHE A 223 25.62 -14.03 -24.20
N SER A 224 24.79 -14.38 -25.18
CA SER A 224 24.98 -15.61 -25.96
C SER A 224 26.33 -15.55 -26.68
N PHE A 225 27.22 -16.50 -26.40
CA PHE A 225 28.51 -16.64 -27.08
C PHE A 225 28.36 -16.68 -28.62
N ILE A 226 27.24 -17.18 -29.12
CA ILE A 226 26.90 -17.20 -30.55
C ILE A 226 26.86 -15.76 -31.13
N VAL A 227 26.31 -14.79 -30.40
CA VAL A 227 26.26 -13.38 -30.83
C VAL A 227 27.67 -12.78 -30.90
N VAL A 228 28.54 -13.11 -29.94
CA VAL A 228 29.95 -12.66 -29.95
C VAL A 228 30.70 -13.23 -31.16
N ILE A 229 30.50 -14.52 -31.47
CA ILE A 229 31.09 -15.17 -32.65
C ILE A 229 30.58 -14.55 -33.96
N ILE A 230 29.27 -14.29 -34.08
CA ILE A 230 28.68 -13.65 -35.27
C ILE A 230 29.28 -12.26 -35.51
N VAL A 231 29.39 -11.42 -34.46
CA VAL A 231 29.99 -10.07 -34.59
C VAL A 231 31.46 -10.15 -35.01
N ALA A 232 32.23 -11.09 -34.47
CA ALA A 232 33.63 -11.29 -34.86
C ALA A 232 33.78 -11.71 -36.33
N LEU A 233 32.94 -12.65 -36.81
CA LEU A 233 32.95 -13.10 -38.21
C LEU A 233 32.57 -11.98 -39.19
N ILE A 234 31.56 -11.17 -38.84
CA ILE A 234 31.17 -10.00 -39.65
C ILE A 234 32.33 -8.99 -39.73
N GLY A 235 33.02 -8.72 -38.61
CA GLY A 235 34.18 -7.83 -38.58
C GLY A 235 35.33 -8.31 -39.47
N ILE A 236 35.64 -9.63 -39.46
CA ILE A 236 36.65 -10.23 -40.33
C ILE A 236 36.24 -10.11 -41.81
N LEU A 237 34.98 -10.40 -42.14
CA LEU A 237 34.49 -10.36 -43.51
C LEU A 237 34.50 -8.94 -44.09
N LEU A 238 34.06 -7.94 -43.31
CA LEU A 238 34.14 -6.52 -43.68
C LEU A 238 35.58 -6.04 -43.82
N GLY A 239 36.47 -6.45 -42.90
CA GLY A 239 37.90 -6.13 -42.98
C GLY A 239 38.60 -6.73 -44.19
N TYR A 240 38.12 -7.87 -44.69
CA TYR A 240 38.60 -8.47 -45.94
C TYR A 240 38.05 -7.72 -47.16
N LEU A 241 36.76 -7.37 -47.18
CA LEU A 241 36.14 -6.58 -48.26
C LEU A 241 36.73 -5.17 -48.40
N MET A 242 37.13 -4.53 -47.30
CA MET A 242 37.77 -3.20 -47.33
C MET A 242 39.26 -3.23 -47.70
N LYS A 243 39.84 -4.42 -47.92
CA LYS A 243 41.25 -4.63 -48.28
C LYS A 243 41.44 -5.17 -49.71
N SER A 244 40.33 -5.42 -50.42
CA SER A 244 40.29 -5.78 -51.84
C SER A 244 39.86 -4.60 -52.71
#